data_AF-A0A0G4KE33-F1
#
_entry.id   AF-A0A0G4KE33-F1
#
_cell.length_a   1.000
_cell.length_b   1.000
_cell.length_c   1.000
_cell.angle_alpha   90.00
_cell.angle_beta   90.00
_cell.angle_gamma   90.00
#
_symmetry.space_group_name_H-M   'P 1'
#
loop_
_entity.id
_entity.type
_entity.pdbx_description
1 polymer ?
#
loop_
_entity_poly.entity_id
_entity_poly.type
_entity_poly.pdbx_seq_one_letter_code
_entity_poly.pdbx_strand_id
1 'polypeptide(L)'
;MNCIVLVAQFWVGAWPIEVDELDSRGIAKSFFLRYLAAPVVAVFYIGHKLYYRTTWVRLSDMDVDTGRRDFHLNIMISQEEEEKKTWPRWKKVYKFLC
;
A
#
# COMPACT_ATOMS: atom_id res chain seq x y z
N MET A 1 8.72 2.21 1.66
CA MET A 1 9.55 1.35 2.53
C MET A 1 9.60 -0.13 2.13
N ASN A 2 8.58 -0.69 1.45
CA ASN A 2 8.55 -2.14 1.11
C ASN A 2 9.45 -2.60 -0.07
N CYS A 3 9.87 -1.69 -0.97
CA CYS A 3 10.66 -2.07 -2.16
C CYS A 3 12.06 -2.58 -1.81
N ILE A 4 12.67 -2.04 -0.74
CA ILE A 4 14.02 -2.42 -0.30
C ILE A 4 14.02 -3.84 0.26
N VAL A 5 12.93 -4.24 0.94
CA VAL A 5 12.78 -5.59 1.49
C VAL A 5 12.71 -6.64 0.37
N LEU A 6 12.03 -6.33 -0.74
CA LEU A 6 11.97 -7.23 -1.90
C LEU A 6 13.33 -7.43 -2.57
N VAL A 7 14.13 -6.35 -2.69
CA VAL A 7 15.50 -6.42 -3.23
C VAL A 7 16.43 -7.17 -2.28
N ALA A 8 16.30 -6.97 -0.96
CA ALA A 8 17.06 -7.71 0.03
C ALA A 8 16.71 -9.21 0.04
N GLN A 9 15.44 -9.57 -0.10
CA GLN A 9 14.99 -10.96 -0.21
C GLN A 9 15.51 -11.63 -1.50
N PHE A 10 15.57 -10.90 -2.61
CA PHE A 10 16.21 -11.37 -3.84
C PHE A 10 17.70 -11.64 -3.63
N TRP A 11 18.43 -10.73 -2.97
CA TRP A 11 19.86 -10.87 -2.72
C TRP A 11 20.20 -12.05 -1.79
N VAL A 12 19.47 -12.20 -0.68
CA VAL A 12 19.65 -13.32 0.28
C VAL A 12 19.28 -14.68 -0.34
N GLY A 13 18.34 -14.68 -1.29
CA GLY A 13 18.03 -15.87 -2.08
C GLY A 13 19.17 -16.22 -3.04
N ALA A 14 19.63 -15.23 -3.82
CA ALA A 14 20.59 -15.43 -4.91
C ALA A 14 21.98 -15.85 -4.45
N TRP A 15 22.41 -15.39 -3.26
CA TRP A 15 23.70 -15.78 -2.67
C TRP A 15 23.50 -16.35 -1.26
N PRO A 16 23.18 -17.66 -1.13
CA PRO A 16 23.09 -18.28 0.17
C PRO A 16 24.48 -18.31 0.83
N ILE A 17 24.54 -18.07 2.15
CA ILE A 17 25.80 -18.02 2.92
C ILE A 17 26.51 -19.40 2.98
N GLU A 18 25.78 -20.49 2.71
CA GLU A 18 26.27 -21.88 2.71
C GLU A 18 26.85 -22.32 1.34
N VAL A 19 27.36 -21.38 0.53
CA VAL A 19 27.91 -21.67 -0.82
C VAL A 19 29.14 -22.59 -0.81
N ASP A 20 29.90 -22.66 0.29
CA ASP A 20 31.14 -23.46 0.37
C ASP A 20 30.90 -24.97 0.59
N GLU A 21 29.70 -25.40 1.04
CA GLU A 21 29.39 -26.83 1.27
C GLU A 21 28.46 -27.44 0.22
N LEU A 22 27.82 -26.63 -0.64
CA LEU A 22 26.79 -27.07 -1.58
C LEU A 22 27.28 -27.04 -3.02
N ASP A 23 27.22 -28.18 -3.70
CA ASP A 23 27.40 -28.28 -5.15
C ASP A 23 26.44 -27.32 -5.91
N SER A 24 26.77 -26.95 -7.15
CA SER A 24 26.02 -25.99 -7.98
C SER A 24 24.52 -26.31 -8.06
N ARG A 25 24.17 -27.61 -7.98
CA ARG A 25 22.80 -28.11 -7.98
C ARG A 25 22.04 -27.84 -6.67
N GLY A 26 22.73 -27.87 -5.54
CA GLY A 26 22.19 -27.58 -4.21
C GLY A 26 21.85 -26.10 -4.05
N ILE A 27 22.72 -25.23 -4.55
CA ILE A 27 22.51 -23.77 -4.56
C ILE A 27 21.25 -23.42 -5.36
N ALA A 28 21.11 -23.98 -6.57
CA ALA A 28 19.92 -23.76 -7.41
C ALA A 28 18.63 -24.20 -6.70
N LYS A 29 18.63 -25.37 -6.05
CA LYS A 29 17.46 -25.87 -5.31
C LYS A 29 17.06 -24.93 -4.18
N SER A 30 18.02 -24.47 -3.38
CA SER A 30 17.78 -23.55 -2.26
C SER A 30 17.30 -22.16 -2.72
N PHE A 31 17.84 -21.65 -3.83
CA PHE A 31 17.37 -20.41 -4.45
C PHE A 31 15.90 -20.49 -4.84
N PHE A 32 15.52 -21.53 -5.60
CA PHE A 32 14.13 -21.70 -6.02
C PHE A 32 13.19 -21.95 -4.84
N LEU A 33 13.63 -22.64 -3.78
CA LEU A 33 12.79 -22.84 -2.59
C LEU A 33 12.48 -21.52 -1.86
N ARG A 34 13.49 -20.66 -1.71
CA ARG A 34 13.36 -19.37 -1.00
C ARG A 34 12.70 -18.29 -1.86
N TYR A 35 12.91 -18.32 -3.17
CA TYR A 35 12.40 -17.32 -4.11
C TYR A 35 11.13 -17.74 -4.86
N LEU A 36 10.55 -18.93 -4.58
CA LEU A 36 9.40 -19.50 -5.32
C LEU A 36 8.18 -18.59 -5.40
N ALA A 37 7.94 -17.79 -4.36
CA ALA A 37 6.78 -16.91 -4.29
C ALA A 37 6.78 -15.85 -5.42
N ALA A 38 7.95 -15.29 -5.76
CA ALA A 38 8.05 -14.23 -6.77
C ALA A 38 7.70 -14.68 -8.21
N PRO A 39 8.26 -15.77 -8.78
CA PRO A 39 7.89 -16.25 -10.10
C PRO A 39 6.45 -16.77 -10.15
N VAL A 40 5.94 -17.39 -9.07
CA VAL A 40 4.54 -17.81 -9.00
C VAL A 40 3.61 -16.60 -9.08
N VAL A 41 3.82 -15.57 -8.26
CA VAL A 41 3.03 -14.33 -8.32
C VAL A 41 3.16 -13.65 -9.68
N ALA A 42 4.35 -13.62 -10.28
CA ALA A 42 4.56 -13.05 -11.60
C ALA A 42 3.77 -13.79 -12.68
N VAL A 43 3.78 -15.13 -12.68
CA VAL A 43 3.01 -15.94 -13.64
C VAL A 43 1.51 -15.74 -13.47
N PHE A 44 1.00 -15.75 -12.23
CA PHE A 44 -0.41 -15.48 -11.96
C PHE A 44 -0.81 -14.05 -12.35
N TYR A 45 0.04 -13.06 -12.08
CA TYR A 45 -0.21 -11.66 -12.45
C TYR A 45 -0.21 -11.48 -13.98
N ILE A 46 0.80 -12.01 -14.66
CA ILE A 46 0.90 -11.95 -16.12
C ILE A 46 -0.25 -12.73 -16.77
N GLY A 47 -0.58 -13.92 -16.25
CA GLY A 47 -1.70 -14.73 -16.71
C GLY A 47 -3.05 -14.01 -16.55
N HIS A 48 -3.31 -13.42 -15.39
CA HIS A 48 -4.49 -12.60 -15.15
C HIS A 48 -4.52 -11.39 -16.11
N LYS A 49 -3.40 -10.69 -16.27
CA LYS A 49 -3.29 -9.52 -17.15
C LYS A 49 -3.50 -9.87 -18.62
N LEU A 50 -3.03 -11.03 -19.07
CA LEU A 50 -3.20 -11.52 -20.42
C LEU A 50 -4.64 -11.99 -20.68
N TYR A 51 -5.26 -12.66 -19.70
CA TYR A 51 -6.64 -13.15 -19.79
C TYR A 51 -7.66 -12.00 -19.78
N TYR A 52 -7.58 -11.11 -18.79
CA TYR A 52 -8.51 -9.98 -18.67
C TYR A 52 -8.13 -8.78 -19.54
N ARG A 53 -6.98 -8.85 -20.23
CA ARG A 53 -6.47 -7.84 -21.15
C ARG A 53 -6.58 -6.42 -20.58
N THR A 54 -6.32 -6.26 -19.29
CA THR A 54 -6.50 -4.98 -18.60
C THR A 54 -5.54 -3.95 -19.16
N THR A 55 -6.09 -2.86 -19.70
CA THR A 55 -5.31 -1.70 -20.12
C THR A 55 -4.64 -1.07 -18.91
N TRP A 56 -3.44 -0.52 -19.12
CA TRP A 56 -2.76 0.27 -18.10
C TRP A 56 -3.58 1.53 -17.83
N VAL A 57 -4.36 1.53 -16.76
CA VAL A 57 -5.10 2.70 -16.30
C VAL A 57 -4.07 3.71 -15.79
N ARG A 58 -4.05 4.90 -16.38
CA ARG A 58 -3.19 5.99 -15.92
C ARG A 58 -3.70 6.45 -14.55
N LEU A 59 -2.79 6.92 -13.71
CA LEU A 59 -3.14 7.46 -12.39
C LEU A 59 -4.16 8.61 -12.49
N SER A 60 -4.16 9.37 -13.58
CA SER A 60 -5.11 10.46 -13.86
C SER A 60 -6.54 9.98 -14.12
N ASP A 61 -6.70 8.75 -14.62
CA ASP A 61 -7.99 8.21 -15.06
C ASP A 61 -8.54 7.23 -14.02
N MET A 62 -7.84 7.07 -12.90
CA MET A 62 -8.24 6.21 -11.80
C MET A 62 -9.27 6.93 -10.95
N ASP A 63 -10.53 6.51 -11.09
CA ASP A 63 -11.65 7.03 -10.31
C ASP A 63 -11.57 6.50 -8.87
N VAL A 64 -10.96 7.31 -7.99
CA VAL A 64 -10.85 7.04 -6.54
C VAL A 64 -12.03 7.64 -5.77
N ASP A 65 -12.82 8.49 -6.43
CA ASP A 65 -13.91 9.24 -5.80
C ASP A 65 -15.24 8.46 -5.84
N THR A 66 -15.49 7.68 -6.90
CA THR A 66 -16.71 6.85 -6.98
C THR A 66 -16.71 5.76 -5.90
N GLY A 67 -17.75 5.80 -5.05
CA GLY A 67 -17.94 4.87 -3.95
C GLY A 67 -17.26 5.30 -2.65
N ARG A 68 -16.55 6.44 -2.64
CA ARG A 68 -16.15 7.07 -1.39
C ARG A 68 -17.41 7.52 -0.66
N ARG A 69 -17.54 7.17 0.61
CA ARG A 69 -18.60 7.70 1.47
C ARG A 69 -18.32 9.19 1.62
N ASP A 70 -19.09 10.03 0.93
CA ASP A 70 -18.97 11.48 1.07
C ASP A 70 -19.30 11.88 2.49
N PHE A 71 -18.26 12.01 3.32
CA PHE A 71 -18.37 12.78 4.53
C PHE A 71 -18.53 14.23 4.07
N HIS A 72 -19.74 14.78 4.18
CA HIS A 72 -20.02 16.19 3.94
C HIS A 72 -19.34 17.06 5.01
N LEU A 73 -17.99 17.05 5.04
CA LEU A 73 -17.18 17.77 6.00
C LEU A 73 -17.51 19.26 5.97
N ASN A 74 -17.77 19.80 4.78
CA ASN A 74 -18.19 21.19 4.62
C ASN A 74 -19.50 21.50 5.35
N ILE A 75 -20.48 20.59 5.31
CA ILE A 75 -21.78 20.75 5.98
C ILE A 75 -21.61 20.62 7.50
N MET A 76 -20.80 19.65 7.95
CA MET A 76 -20.50 19.50 9.39
C MET A 76 -19.75 20.71 9.95
N ILE A 77 -18.77 21.25 9.22
CA ILE A 77 -18.01 22.42 9.63
C ILE A 77 -18.92 23.65 9.69
N SER A 78 -19.79 23.85 8.69
CA SER A 78 -20.73 24.98 8.70
C SER A 78 -21.71 24.87 9.88
N GLN A 79 -22.24 23.68 10.17
CA GLN A 79 -23.11 23.46 11.33
C GLN A 79 -22.38 23.75 12.65
N GLU A 80 -21.15 23.27 12.82
CA GLU A 80 -20.36 23.56 14.01
C GLU A 80 -20.06 25.06 14.17
N GLU A 81 -19.83 25.79 13.08
CA GLU A 81 -19.61 27.23 13.09
C GLU A 81 -20.88 27.99 13.50
N GLU A 82 -22.04 27.55 13.03
CA GLU A 82 -23.34 28.08 13.44
C GLU A 82 -23.59 27.84 14.94
N GLU A 83 -23.27 26.65 15.45
CA GLU A 83 -23.35 26.33 16.87
C GLU A 83 -22.33 27.13 17.71
N LYS A 84 -21.11 27.35 17.20
CA LYS A 84 -20.11 28.20 17.87
C LYS A 84 -20.54 29.66 17.94
N LYS A 85 -21.30 30.16 16.95
CA LYS A 85 -21.82 31.53 16.95
C LYS A 85 -22.84 31.74 18.08
N THR A 86 -23.72 30.76 18.33
CA THR A 86 -24.74 30.80 19.40
C THR A 86 -24.17 30.59 20.80
N TRP A 87 -22.88 30.28 20.96
CA TRP A 87 -22.30 30.04 22.28
C TRP A 87 -22.31 31.29 23.19
N PRO A 88 -22.64 31.08 24.48
CA PRO A 88 -22.56 32.14 25.48
C PRO A 88 -21.10 32.58 25.72
N ARG A 89 -20.94 33.85 26.11
CA ARG A 89 -19.61 34.50 26.21
C ARG A 89 -18.64 33.78 27.14
N TRP A 90 -19.10 33.19 28.25
CA TRP A 90 -18.24 32.46 29.19
C TRP A 90 -17.57 31.23 28.55
N LYS A 91 -18.28 30.52 27.67
CA LYS A 91 -17.77 29.31 26.99
C LYS A 91 -16.72 29.69 25.92
N LYS A 92 -16.86 30.85 25.29
CA LYS A 92 -15.89 31.39 24.32
C LYS A 92 -14.58 31.80 25.01
N VAL A 93 -14.67 32.47 26.16
CA VAL A 93 -13.50 32.86 26.97
C VAL A 93 -12.77 31.63 27.51
N TYR A 94 -13.50 30.64 28.03
CA TYR A 94 -12.91 29.38 28.51
C TYR A 94 -12.11 28.65 27.43
N LYS A 95 -12.64 28.52 26.21
CA LYS A 95 -11.99 27.84 25.07
C LYS A 95 -10.88 28.67 24.39
N PHE A 96 -10.77 29.96 24.70
CA PHE A 96 -9.65 30.78 24.25
C PHE A 96 -8.45 30.67 25.20
N LEU A 97 -8.71 30.38 26.48
CA LEU A 97 -7.71 30.26 27.54
C LEU A 97 -7.17 28.82 27.74
N CYS A 98 -7.82 27.81 27.17
CA CYS A 98 -7.42 26.40 27.19
C CYS A 98 -7.74 25.75 25.84
#